data_AF-A0A3D0DTW0-F1
#
_entry.id   AF-A0A3D0DTW0-F1
#
_cell.length_a   1.000
_cell.length_b   1.000
_cell.length_c   1.000
_cell.angle_alpha   90.00
_cell.angle_beta   90.00
_cell.angle_gamma   90.00
#
_symmetry.space_group_name_H-M   'P 1'
#
loop_
_entity.id
_entity.type
_entity.pdbx_description
1 polymer ?
#
loop_
_entity_poly.entity_id
_entity_poly.type
_entity_poly.pdbx_seq_one_letter_code
_entity_poly.pdbx_strand_id
1 'polypeptide(L)'
;MLDSPITWKGETPTSVLYWDVAAGLYWVESMSLQDLGAEAIRQIDAAGDAARLLAIGDPARAIEYQQAEQQAREYRARGYAGEVPDDVASWSDPKGWAAQQAADDIIATADQWRAALSAIRKLRLAAKESVRAIVADPAGAHAQLYAVQAQFDADLQALMAGIQQ
;
A
#
# COMPACT_ATOMS: atom_id res chain seq x y z
N MET A 1 -24.45 -4.72 -40.51
CA MET A 1 -25.45 -4.95 -39.44
C MET A 1 -25.41 -6.41 -39.02
N LEU A 2 -24.66 -6.80 -37.99
CA LEU A 2 -24.38 -6.07 -36.75
C LEU A 2 -23.04 -5.31 -36.74
N ASP A 3 -23.11 -3.99 -36.50
CA ASP A 3 -21.98 -3.04 -36.43
C ASP A 3 -21.90 -2.40 -35.03
N SER A 4 -22.12 -3.18 -33.96
CA SER A 4 -22.13 -2.63 -32.59
C SER A 4 -21.66 -3.65 -31.55
N PRO A 5 -20.88 -3.21 -30.55
CA PRO A 5 -20.37 -4.08 -29.49
C PRO A 5 -21.51 -4.65 -28.64
N ILE A 6 -21.39 -5.92 -28.27
CA ILE A 6 -22.26 -6.55 -27.27
C ILE A 6 -21.59 -6.33 -25.91
N THR A 7 -22.27 -5.65 -24.98
CA THR A 7 -21.75 -5.41 -23.62
C THR A 7 -21.91 -6.66 -22.77
N TRP A 8 -21.08 -7.67 -23.04
CA TRP A 8 -20.92 -8.86 -22.19
C TRP A 8 -19.55 -8.81 -21.51
N LYS A 9 -19.43 -9.30 -20.28
CA LYS A 9 -18.13 -9.31 -19.57
C LYS A 9 -17.22 -10.36 -20.20
N GLY A 10 -16.09 -9.93 -20.76
CA GLY A 10 -15.09 -10.86 -21.31
C GLY A 10 -14.04 -11.29 -20.30
N GLU A 11 -12.97 -11.88 -20.81
CA GLU A 11 -11.86 -12.41 -19.99
C GLU A 11 -11.16 -11.32 -19.16
N THR A 12 -11.25 -10.06 -19.63
CA THR A 12 -10.75 -8.88 -18.93
C THR A 12 -11.84 -7.80 -18.81
N PRO A 13 -11.77 -6.91 -17.81
CA PRO A 13 -12.68 -5.75 -17.71
C PRO A 13 -12.70 -4.80 -18.91
N THR A 14 -11.64 -4.79 -19.74
CA THR A 14 -11.50 -3.96 -20.95
C THR A 14 -11.83 -4.70 -22.24
N SER A 15 -12.03 -6.01 -22.19
CA SER A 15 -12.42 -6.80 -23.35
C SER A 15 -13.88 -6.55 -23.74
N VAL A 16 -14.10 -6.33 -25.04
CA VAL A 16 -15.41 -6.11 -25.64
C VAL A 16 -15.66 -7.22 -26.66
N LEU A 17 -16.84 -7.82 -26.64
CA LEU A 17 -17.20 -8.91 -27.55
C LEU A 17 -17.66 -8.32 -28.89
N TYR A 18 -16.98 -8.75 -29.95
CA TYR A 18 -17.33 -8.47 -31.32
C TYR A 18 -17.83 -9.74 -32.01
N TRP A 19 -18.63 -9.52 -33.04
CA TRP A 19 -19.02 -10.55 -33.97
C TRP A 19 -18.62 -10.13 -35.38
N ASP A 20 -18.04 -11.05 -36.12
CA ASP A 20 -17.76 -10.91 -37.56
C ASP A 20 -18.24 -12.15 -38.30
N VAL A 21 -18.62 -11.97 -39.57
CA VAL A 21 -19.13 -13.04 -40.44
C VAL A 21 -18.06 -14.09 -40.77
N ALA A 22 -16.77 -13.72 -40.80
CA ALA A 22 -15.67 -14.63 -41.11
C ALA A 22 -15.04 -15.25 -39.86
N ALA A 23 -14.88 -14.47 -38.78
CA ALA A 23 -14.21 -14.90 -37.55
C ALA A 23 -15.17 -15.41 -36.45
N GLY A 24 -16.48 -15.18 -36.57
CA GLY A 24 -17.44 -15.49 -35.51
C GLY A 24 -17.32 -14.52 -34.33
N LEU A 25 -17.53 -15.02 -33.11
CA LEU A 25 -17.40 -14.22 -31.89
C LEU A 25 -15.93 -14.12 -31.46
N TYR A 26 -15.44 -12.91 -31.20
CA TYR A 26 -14.07 -12.68 -30.72
C TYR A 26 -13.99 -11.47 -29.79
N TRP A 27 -13.02 -11.47 -28.88
CA TRP A 27 -12.79 -10.39 -27.92
C TRP A 27 -11.76 -9.40 -28.44
N VAL A 28 -12.01 -8.11 -28.21
CA VAL A 28 -11.07 -7.03 -28.51
C VAL A 28 -10.81 -6.22 -27.25
N GLU A 29 -9.54 -5.95 -26.97
CA GLU A 29 -9.14 -5.06 -25.88
C GLU A 29 -9.39 -3.60 -26.26
N SER A 30 -10.17 -2.89 -25.44
CA SER A 30 -10.49 -1.48 -25.66
C SER A 30 -9.38 -0.50 -25.26
N MET A 31 -8.31 -0.99 -24.62
CA MET A 31 -7.19 -0.19 -24.13
C MET A 31 -5.85 -0.82 -24.56
N SER A 32 -4.86 0.03 -24.90
CA SER A 32 -3.51 -0.43 -25.20
C SER A 32 -2.86 -1.05 -23.96
N LEU A 33 -1.92 -1.99 -24.16
CA LEU A 33 -1.20 -2.61 -23.05
C LEU A 33 -0.40 -1.58 -22.23
N GLN A 34 0.14 -0.55 -22.90
CA GLN A 34 0.87 0.54 -22.28
C GLN A 34 -0.03 1.38 -21.37
N ASP A 35 -1.23 1.74 -21.85
CA ASP A 35 -2.20 2.52 -21.07
C ASP A 35 -2.72 1.74 -19.86
N LEU A 36 -2.99 0.44 -20.05
CA LEU A 36 -3.42 -0.45 -18.97
C LEU A 36 -2.32 -0.60 -17.91
N GLY A 37 -1.06 -0.77 -18.33
CA GLY A 37 0.08 -0.80 -17.40
C GLY A 37 0.26 0.51 -16.64
N ALA A 38 0.11 1.66 -17.30
CA ALA A 38 0.17 2.95 -16.65
C ALA A 38 -0.97 3.15 -15.63
N GLU A 39 -2.17 2.68 -15.94
CA GLU A 39 -3.31 2.70 -15.03
C GLU A 39 -3.08 1.78 -13.82
N ALA A 40 -2.59 0.56 -14.03
CA ALA A 40 -2.26 -0.36 -12.93
C ALA A 40 -1.23 0.26 -11.96
N ILE A 41 -0.20 0.93 -12.49
CA ILE A 41 0.80 1.65 -11.68
C ILE A 41 0.15 2.77 -10.86
N ARG A 42 -0.77 3.56 -11.46
CA ARG A 42 -1.50 4.62 -10.74
C ARG A 42 -2.34 4.03 -9.60
N GLN A 43 -3.02 2.92 -9.84
CA GLN A 43 -3.85 2.26 -8.83
C GLN A 43 -3.01 1.70 -7.68
N ILE A 44 -1.87 1.04 -7.98
CA ILE A 44 -0.90 0.59 -6.97
C ILE A 44 -0.41 1.77 -6.12
N ASP A 45 -0.09 2.89 -6.76
CA ASP A 45 0.40 4.07 -6.05
C ASP A 45 -0.70 4.70 -5.17
N ALA A 46 -1.94 4.82 -5.68
CA ALA A 46 -3.06 5.35 -4.92
C ALA A 46 -3.43 4.47 -3.71
N ALA A 47 -3.56 3.15 -3.92
CA ALA A 47 -3.89 2.21 -2.86
C ALA A 47 -2.80 2.19 -1.77
N GLY A 48 -1.52 2.20 -2.16
CA GLY A 48 -0.46 2.29 -1.18
C GLY A 48 -0.39 3.64 -0.45
N ASP A 49 -0.81 4.75 -1.07
CA ASP A 49 -0.87 6.06 -0.41
C ASP A 49 -2.00 6.08 0.62
N ALA A 50 -3.16 5.53 0.27
CA ALA A 50 -4.26 5.33 1.19
C ALA A 50 -3.86 4.44 2.39
N ALA A 51 -3.15 3.33 2.14
CA ALA A 51 -2.65 2.47 3.21
C ALA A 51 -1.69 3.19 4.16
N ARG A 52 -0.81 4.06 3.65
CA ARG A 52 0.09 4.87 4.52
C ARG A 52 -0.69 5.85 5.39
N LEU A 53 -1.71 6.52 4.84
CA LEU A 53 -2.58 7.41 5.60
C LEU A 53 -3.37 6.65 6.67
N LEU A 54 -3.82 5.43 6.38
CA LEU A 54 -4.50 4.58 7.36
C LEU A 54 -3.55 4.08 8.46
N ALA A 55 -2.29 3.77 8.12
CA ALA A 55 -1.33 3.21 9.07
C ALA A 55 -0.80 4.26 10.07
N ILE A 56 -0.57 5.50 9.64
CA ILE A 56 0.07 6.55 10.45
C ILE A 56 -0.92 7.64 10.88
N GLY A 57 -2.00 7.80 10.14
CA GLY A 57 -2.93 8.92 10.32
C GLY A 57 -2.40 10.21 9.71
N ASP A 58 -2.68 11.32 10.40
CA ASP A 58 -2.41 12.67 9.93
C ASP A 58 -0.89 12.94 9.77
N PRO A 59 -0.43 13.46 8.62
CA PRO A 59 0.98 13.80 8.39
C PRO A 59 1.60 14.76 9.42
N ALA A 60 0.81 15.67 10.02
CA ALA A 60 1.29 16.58 11.05
C ALA A 60 1.64 15.83 12.34
N ARG A 61 0.87 14.80 12.70
CA ARG A 61 1.16 13.94 13.86
C ARG A 61 2.42 13.11 13.67
N ALA A 62 2.80 12.81 12.42
CA ALA A 62 4.04 12.07 12.15
C ALA A 62 5.29 12.82 12.64
N ILE A 63 5.28 14.16 12.65
CA ILE A 63 6.39 14.97 13.17
C ILE A 63 6.45 14.85 14.70
N GLU A 64 5.31 14.99 15.39
CA GLU A 64 5.21 14.80 16.84
C GLU A 64 5.71 13.41 17.26
N TYR A 65 5.30 12.38 16.52
CA TYR A 65 5.72 11.01 16.79
C TYR A 65 7.21 10.77 16.55
N GLN A 66 7.81 11.40 15.54
CA GLN A 66 9.26 11.32 15.32
C GLN A 66 10.04 11.98 16.47
N GLN A 67 9.54 13.11 16.99
CA GLN A 67 10.13 13.76 18.14
C GLN A 67 10.03 12.89 19.40
N ALA A 68 8.84 12.35 19.67
CA ALA A 68 8.61 11.45 20.80
C ALA A 68 9.49 10.20 20.73
N GLU A 69 9.60 9.59 19.54
CA GLU A 69 10.50 8.46 19.30
C GLU A 69 11.96 8.83 19.63
N GLN A 70 12.44 9.97 19.15
CA GLN A 70 13.81 10.42 19.41
C GLN A 70 14.06 10.59 20.91
N GLN A 71 13.19 11.32 21.59
CA GLN A 71 13.30 11.55 23.04
C GLN A 71 13.28 10.23 23.82
N ALA A 72 12.37 9.31 23.48
CA ALA A 72 12.28 8.01 24.12
C ALA A 72 13.54 7.17 23.89
N ARG A 73 14.08 7.13 22.67
CA ARG A 73 15.33 6.40 22.36
C ARG A 73 16.54 6.97 23.09
N GLU A 74 16.65 8.29 23.19
CA GLU A 74 17.72 8.95 23.94
C GLU A 74 17.61 8.67 25.44
N TYR A 75 16.39 8.72 26.00
CA TYR A 75 16.14 8.37 27.39
C TYR A 75 16.52 6.92 27.70
N ARG A 76 16.11 5.98 26.82
CA ARG A 76 16.52 4.56 26.91
C ARG A 76 18.03 4.39 26.80
N ALA A 77 18.70 5.10 25.88
CA ALA A 77 20.14 5.00 25.69
C ALA A 77 20.95 5.45 26.92
N ARG A 78 20.40 6.35 27.75
CA ARG A 78 20.97 6.76 29.03
C ARG A 78 20.56 5.85 30.21
N GLY A 79 19.93 4.70 29.94
CA GLY A 79 19.45 3.77 30.97
C GLY A 79 18.27 4.31 31.77
N TYR A 80 17.42 5.14 31.16
CA TYR A 80 16.27 5.79 31.80
C TYR A 80 16.66 6.66 33.01
N ALA A 81 17.87 7.23 32.97
CA ALA A 81 18.37 8.10 34.02
C ALA A 81 18.23 9.59 33.66
N GLY A 82 18.15 10.43 34.70
CA GLY A 82 18.06 11.88 34.57
C GLY A 82 16.62 12.37 34.47
N GLU A 83 16.46 13.56 33.91
CA GLU A 83 15.16 14.17 33.65
C GLU A 83 14.39 13.37 32.60
N VAL A 84 13.10 13.15 32.86
CA VAL A 84 12.18 12.49 31.92
C VAL A 84 11.88 13.47 30.79
N PRO A 85 12.08 13.11 29.51
CA PRO A 85 11.76 13.99 28.40
C PRO A 85 10.26 14.32 28.33
N ASP A 86 9.92 15.54 27.89
CA ASP A 86 8.54 16.04 27.85
C ASP A 86 7.59 15.13 27.07
N ASP A 87 8.02 14.58 25.92
CA ASP A 87 7.15 13.72 25.11
C ASP A 87 6.91 12.36 25.80
N VAL A 88 7.89 11.84 26.54
CA VAL A 88 7.74 10.63 27.36
C VAL A 88 6.80 10.91 28.53
N ALA A 89 6.96 12.06 29.21
CA ALA A 89 6.11 12.47 30.32
C ALA A 89 4.65 12.67 29.88
N SER A 90 4.44 13.32 28.73
CA SER A 90 3.10 13.54 28.15
C SER A 90 2.34 12.24 27.86
N TRP A 91 3.06 11.14 27.62
CA TRP A 91 2.47 9.81 27.44
C TRP A 91 2.28 9.07 28.76
N SER A 92 3.23 9.20 29.70
CA SER A 92 3.15 8.53 31.00
C SER A 92 2.10 9.11 31.94
N ASP A 93 2.05 10.44 32.06
CA ASP A 93 1.34 11.12 33.14
C ASP A 93 -0.18 10.91 33.09
N PRO A 94 -0.86 11.03 31.93
CA PRO A 94 -2.31 10.80 31.86
C PRO A 94 -2.69 9.34 32.15
N LYS A 95 -1.74 8.39 31.99
CA LYS A 95 -1.96 6.96 32.19
C LYS A 95 -1.49 6.47 33.57
N GLY A 96 -0.79 7.30 34.33
CA GLY A 96 -0.11 6.89 35.55
C GLY A 96 0.97 5.83 35.33
N TRP A 97 1.58 5.81 34.14
CA TRP A 97 2.63 4.85 33.80
C TRP A 97 3.99 5.28 34.35
N ALA A 98 4.89 4.32 34.54
CA ALA A 98 6.30 4.64 34.74
C ALA A 98 6.90 5.23 33.45
N ALA A 99 7.78 6.22 33.57
CA ALA A 99 8.44 6.84 32.43
C ALA A 99 9.18 5.83 31.54
N GLN A 100 9.79 4.79 32.14
CA GLN A 100 10.41 3.69 31.41
C GLN A 100 9.38 2.95 30.53
N GLN A 101 8.22 2.59 31.09
CA GLN A 101 7.16 1.91 30.35
C GLN A 101 6.66 2.77 29.19
N ALA A 102 6.46 4.08 29.42
CA ALA A 102 6.04 5.00 28.36
C ALA A 102 7.09 5.12 27.25
N ALA A 103 8.38 5.24 27.59
CA ALA A 103 9.45 5.29 26.59
C ALA A 103 9.53 4.00 25.77
N ASP A 104 9.41 2.83 26.40
CA ASP A 104 9.44 1.56 25.69
C ASP A 104 8.22 1.37 24.78
N ASP A 105 7.04 1.80 25.21
CA ASP A 105 5.81 1.76 24.42
C ASP A 105 5.91 2.68 23.18
N ILE A 106 6.37 3.93 23.36
CA ILE A 106 6.62 4.86 22.25
C ILE A 106 7.57 4.25 21.22
N ILE A 107 8.67 3.65 21.68
CA ILE A 107 9.65 3.02 20.78
C ILE A 107 9.05 1.82 20.06
N ALA A 108 8.32 0.96 20.77
CA ALA A 108 7.68 -0.20 20.18
C ALA A 108 6.66 0.20 19.10
N THR A 109 5.82 1.21 19.38
CA THR A 109 4.87 1.74 18.39
C THR A 109 5.60 2.35 17.18
N ALA A 110 6.66 3.14 17.41
CA ALA A 110 7.44 3.70 16.31
C ALA A 110 8.11 2.63 15.44
N ASP A 111 8.66 1.57 16.04
CA ASP A 111 9.23 0.44 15.33
C ASP A 111 8.19 -0.30 14.48
N GLN A 112 6.98 -0.51 15.01
CA GLN A 112 5.86 -1.10 14.27
C GLN A 112 5.47 -0.25 13.06
N TRP A 113 5.36 1.07 13.21
CA TRP A 113 5.04 1.97 12.10
C TRP A 113 6.13 2.01 11.03
N ARG A 114 7.40 2.01 11.43
CA ARG A 114 8.53 1.94 10.48
C ARG A 114 8.54 0.62 9.70
N ALA A 115 8.22 -0.49 10.37
CA ALA A 115 8.08 -1.78 9.72
C ALA A 115 6.92 -1.77 8.71
N ALA A 116 5.75 -1.25 9.10
CA ALA A 116 4.59 -1.10 8.24
C ALA A 116 4.89 -0.26 6.98
N LEU A 117 5.47 0.93 7.14
CA LEU A 117 5.88 1.79 6.02
C LEU A 117 6.82 1.09 5.05
N SER A 118 7.81 0.37 5.60
CA SER A 118 8.79 -0.37 4.82
C SER A 118 8.13 -1.50 4.03
N ALA A 119 7.19 -2.23 4.64
CA ALA A 119 6.42 -3.28 4.00
C ALA A 119 5.52 -2.74 2.87
N ILE A 120 4.77 -1.66 3.10
CA ILE A 120 3.95 -1.00 2.07
C ILE A 120 4.82 -0.56 0.89
N ARG A 121 5.98 0.07 1.17
CA ARG A 121 6.92 0.50 0.13
C ARG A 121 7.42 -0.69 -0.69
N LYS A 122 7.80 -1.78 -0.02
CA LYS A 122 8.30 -3.00 -0.67
C LYS A 122 7.24 -3.59 -1.61
N LEU A 123 6.00 -3.75 -1.15
CA LEU A 123 4.90 -4.28 -1.97
C LEU A 123 4.66 -3.44 -3.22
N ARG A 124 4.59 -2.11 -3.07
CA ARG A 124 4.38 -1.20 -4.21
C ARG A 124 5.49 -1.27 -5.24
N LEU A 125 6.74 -1.27 -4.79
CA LEU A 125 7.87 -1.31 -5.73
C LEU A 125 7.91 -2.65 -6.46
N ALA A 126 7.68 -3.77 -5.76
CA ALA A 126 7.60 -5.08 -6.38
C ALA A 126 6.47 -5.16 -7.43
N ALA A 127 5.26 -4.72 -7.08
CA ALA A 127 4.12 -4.73 -8.00
C ALA A 127 4.36 -3.86 -9.26
N LYS A 128 4.99 -2.68 -9.10
CA LYS A 128 5.33 -1.81 -10.23
C LYS A 128 6.38 -2.43 -11.16
N GLU A 129 7.36 -3.15 -10.62
CA GLU A 129 8.31 -3.90 -11.45
C GLU A 129 7.62 -5.06 -12.18
N SER A 130 6.70 -5.79 -11.53
CA SER A 130 5.90 -6.82 -12.20
C SER A 130 5.09 -6.24 -13.37
N VAL A 131 4.43 -5.09 -13.18
CA VAL A 131 3.70 -4.40 -14.26
C VAL A 131 4.65 -4.04 -15.42
N ARG A 132 5.83 -3.48 -15.12
CA ARG A 132 6.82 -3.13 -16.15
C ARG A 132 7.32 -4.33 -16.94
N ALA A 133 7.55 -5.46 -16.26
CA ALA A 133 7.96 -6.71 -16.90
C ALA A 133 6.85 -7.26 -17.82
N ILE A 134 5.60 -7.23 -17.38
CA ILE A 134 4.44 -7.70 -18.16
C ILE A 134 4.22 -6.84 -19.42
N VAL A 135 4.36 -5.51 -19.31
CA VAL A 135 4.22 -4.62 -20.48
C VAL A 135 5.33 -4.86 -21.51
N ALA A 136 6.50 -5.35 -21.08
CA ALA A 136 7.63 -5.65 -21.97
C ALA A 136 7.51 -7.00 -22.71
N ASP A 137 6.71 -7.95 -22.19
CA ASP A 137 6.45 -9.26 -22.79
C ASP A 137 4.94 -9.49 -22.99
N PRO A 138 4.38 -9.15 -24.17
CA PRO A 138 2.95 -8.96 -24.35
C PRO A 138 2.10 -10.25 -24.36
N ALA A 139 2.70 -11.43 -24.30
CA ALA A 139 1.96 -12.69 -24.35
C ALA A 139 1.08 -12.87 -23.09
N GLY A 140 -0.24 -12.73 -23.25
CA GLY A 140 -1.21 -12.83 -22.14
C GLY A 140 -1.15 -11.67 -21.15
N ALA A 141 -0.57 -10.54 -21.54
CA ALA A 141 -0.21 -9.46 -20.64
C ALA A 141 -1.41 -8.76 -19.98
N HIS A 142 -2.55 -8.61 -20.67
CA HIS A 142 -3.75 -7.98 -20.08
C HIS A 142 -4.24 -8.71 -18.82
N ALA A 143 -4.46 -10.03 -18.90
CA ALA A 143 -4.90 -10.82 -17.74
C ALA A 143 -3.89 -10.80 -16.59
N GLN A 144 -2.59 -10.79 -16.90
CA GLN A 144 -1.52 -10.72 -15.91
C GLN A 144 -1.50 -9.38 -15.16
N LEU A 145 -1.76 -8.26 -15.85
CA LEU A 145 -1.83 -6.94 -15.20
C LEU A 145 -2.94 -6.89 -14.15
N TYR A 146 -4.12 -7.42 -14.46
CA TYR A 146 -5.22 -7.53 -13.49
C TYR A 146 -4.86 -8.44 -12.32
N ALA A 147 -4.18 -9.56 -12.58
CA ALA A 147 -3.72 -10.46 -11.52
C ALA A 147 -2.72 -9.79 -10.58
N VAL A 148 -1.76 -9.01 -11.10
CA VAL A 148 -0.81 -8.26 -10.28
C VAL A 148 -1.52 -7.24 -9.39
N GLN A 149 -2.50 -6.52 -9.94
CA GLN A 149 -3.26 -5.56 -9.15
C GLN A 149 -4.07 -6.24 -8.05
N ALA A 150 -4.81 -7.31 -8.38
CA ALA A 150 -5.60 -8.06 -7.40
C ALA A 150 -4.73 -8.66 -6.29
N GLN A 151 -3.55 -9.19 -6.65
CA GLN A 151 -2.59 -9.71 -5.67
C GLN A 151 -2.04 -8.59 -4.78
N PHE A 152 -1.68 -7.45 -5.35
CA PHE A 152 -1.21 -6.29 -4.59
C PHE A 152 -2.28 -5.80 -3.60
N ASP A 153 -3.54 -5.69 -4.02
CA ASP A 153 -4.64 -5.29 -3.14
C ASP A 153 -4.85 -6.29 -2.01
N ALA A 154 -4.79 -7.60 -2.30
CA ALA A 154 -4.90 -8.66 -1.29
C ALA A 154 -3.73 -8.62 -0.28
N ASP A 155 -2.50 -8.50 -0.77
CA ASP A 155 -1.29 -8.41 0.08
C ASP A 155 -1.33 -7.16 0.95
N LEU A 156 -1.78 -6.03 0.39
CA LEU A 156 -1.92 -4.77 1.11
C LEU A 156 -3.02 -4.86 2.18
N GLN A 157 -4.17 -5.47 1.88
CA GLN A 157 -5.23 -5.70 2.87
C GLN A 157 -4.75 -6.60 4.00
N ALA A 158 -4.04 -7.70 3.69
CA ALA A 158 -3.48 -8.59 4.70
C ALA A 158 -2.46 -7.86 5.59
N LEU A 159 -1.60 -7.03 4.99
CA LEU A 159 -0.65 -6.19 5.73
C LEU A 159 -1.37 -5.21 6.66
N MET A 160 -2.38 -4.50 6.15
CA MET A 160 -3.13 -3.50 6.93
C MET A 160 -3.92 -4.13 8.08
N ALA A 161 -4.52 -5.30 7.88
CA ALA A 161 -5.20 -6.05 8.93
C ALA A 161 -4.26 -6.49 10.07
N GLY A 162 -2.98 -6.68 9.78
CA GLY A 162 -1.95 -6.97 10.77
C GLY A 162 -1.45 -5.75 11.55
N ILE A 163 -1.65 -4.53 11.03
CA ILE A 163 -1.24 -3.27 11.67
C ILE A 163 -2.31 -2.74 12.63
N GLN A 164 -3.59 -3.09 12.41
CA GLN A 164 -4.73 -2.61 13.21
C GLN A 164 -5.00 -3.42 14.50
N GLN A 165 -4.10 -4.33 14.89
CA GLN A 165 -4.20 -5.19 16.08
C GLN A 165 -3.20 -4.75 17.14
#